data_AF-A0A259IWQ4-F1
#
_entry.id   AF-A0A259IWQ4-F1
#
_cell.length_a   1.000
_cell.length_b   1.000
_cell.length_c   1.000
_cell.angle_alpha   90.00
_cell.angle_beta   90.00
_cell.angle_gamma   90.00
#
_symmetry.space_group_name_H-M   'P 1'
#
loop_
_entity.id
_entity.type
_entity.pdbx_description
1 polymer ?
#
loop_
_entity_poly.entity_id
_entity_poly.type
_entity_poly.pdbx_seq_one_letter_code
_entity_poly.pdbx_strand_id
1 'polypeptide(L)'
;MVGDSHDYAATPDPFAAASTEDLILDSYREVLGDAPQVVARWTGTYASSASHSLVQTPADGVRLVVITSGTGASTAFALAEDVITDLLGDRA
;
A
#
# COMPACT_ATOMS: atom_id res chain seq x y z
N MET A 1 15.88 -0.51 -0.19
CA MET A 1 14.90 -0.57 -1.30
C MET A 1 14.84 0.81 -1.94
N VAL A 2 14.59 0.87 -3.25
CA VAL A 2 14.28 2.10 -3.97
C VAL A 2 12.99 1.88 -4.75
N GLY A 3 12.21 2.94 -4.88
CA GLY A 3 10.86 3.01 -5.41
C GLY A 3 10.24 4.31 -4.91
N ASP A 4 8.92 4.46 -4.89
CA ASP A 4 7.91 3.62 -5.55
C ASP A 4 7.31 4.33 -6.76
N SER A 5 6.42 3.62 -7.45
CA SER A 5 5.66 4.14 -8.58
C SER A 5 4.20 3.75 -8.40
N HIS A 6 3.28 4.65 -8.76
CA HIS A 6 1.86 4.42 -8.62
C HIS A 6 1.19 4.50 -9.99
N ASP A 7 0.57 3.40 -10.40
CA ASP A 7 -0.38 3.37 -11.51
C ASP A 7 -1.74 2.91 -10.99
N TYR A 8 -2.77 3.70 -11.26
CA TYR A 8 -4.11 3.46 -10.75
C TYR A 8 -5.02 3.02 -11.90
N ALA A 9 -5.51 1.79 -11.80
CA ALA A 9 -6.45 1.21 -12.75
C ALA A 9 -7.52 0.40 -12.01
N ALA A 10 -8.70 0.28 -12.60
CA ALA A 10 -9.75 -0.60 -12.09
C ALA A 10 -9.30 -2.07 -12.07
N THR A 11 -8.51 -2.46 -13.07
CA THR A 11 -7.84 -3.76 -13.17
C THR A 11 -6.38 -3.50 -13.56
N PRO A 12 -5.45 -3.44 -12.59
CA PRO A 12 -4.04 -3.25 -12.87
C PRO A 12 -3.46 -4.35 -13.77
N ASP A 13 -2.50 -4.01 -14.62
CA ASP A 13 -1.73 -5.01 -15.36
C ASP A 13 -0.92 -5.87 -14.35
N PRO A 14 -0.92 -7.21 -14.48
CA PRO A 14 -0.17 -8.08 -13.58
C PRO A 14 1.35 -7.99 -13.75
N PHE A 15 1.85 -7.36 -14.81
CA PHE A 15 3.27 -7.23 -15.11
C PHE A 15 3.79 -5.81 -14.91
N ALA A 16 4.99 -5.70 -14.36
CA ALA A 16 5.67 -4.41 -14.23
C ALA A 16 6.18 -3.92 -15.60
N ALA A 17 5.95 -2.64 -15.90
CA ALA A 17 6.54 -2.00 -17.08
C ALA A 17 8.04 -1.73 -16.85
N ALA A 18 8.89 -2.20 -17.78
CA ALA A 18 10.34 -1.97 -17.71
C ALA A 18 10.70 -0.47 -17.67
N SER A 19 9.95 0.36 -18.39
CA SER A 19 10.13 1.82 -18.41
C SER A 19 9.96 2.46 -17.02
N THR A 20 9.13 1.88 -16.16
CA THR A 20 8.95 2.39 -14.79
C THR A 20 10.16 2.10 -13.92
N GLU A 21 10.79 0.93 -14.09
CA GLU A 21 12.06 0.62 -13.42
C GLU A 21 13.19 1.55 -13.89
N ASP A 22 13.27 1.80 -15.20
CA ASP A 22 14.27 2.72 -15.76
C ASP A 22 14.18 4.11 -15.11
N LEU A 23 12.96 4.65 -14.98
CA LEU A 23 12.72 5.95 -14.31
C LEU A 23 13.12 5.94 -12.83
N ILE A 24 12.87 4.85 -12.10
CA ILE A 24 13.25 4.72 -10.69
C ILE A 24 14.79 4.71 -10.57
N LEU A 25 15.49 3.96 -11.43
CA LEU A 25 16.94 3.87 -11.41
C LEU A 25 17.61 5.16 -11.88
N ASP A 26 17.04 5.85 -12.86
CA ASP A 26 17.50 7.17 -13.29
C ASP A 26 17.35 8.20 -12.16
N SER A 27 16.21 8.19 -11.47
CA SER A 27 15.98 9.04 -10.30
C SER A 27 16.95 8.73 -9.16
N TYR A 28 17.26 7.45 -8.92
CA TYR A 28 18.31 7.06 -7.98
C TYR A 28 19.65 7.68 -8.38
N ARG A 29 20.04 7.55 -9.66
CA ARG A 29 21.33 8.06 -10.16
C ARG A 29 21.46 9.56 -10.00
N GLU A 30 20.39 10.30 -10.28
CA GLU A 30 20.36 11.75 -10.14
C GLU A 30 20.57 12.20 -8.69
N VAL A 31 19.95 11.51 -7.72
CA VAL A 31 19.93 11.95 -6.32
C VAL A 31 21.10 11.38 -5.52
N LEU A 32 21.49 10.13 -5.79
CA LEU A 32 22.40 9.34 -4.95
C LEU A 32 23.67 8.88 -5.70
N GLY A 33 23.78 9.12 -7.00
CA GLY A 33 24.88 8.63 -7.84
C GLY A 33 24.66 7.19 -8.31
N ASP A 34 25.71 6.53 -8.80
CA ASP A 34 25.58 5.22 -9.47
C ASP A 34 24.76 4.19 -8.68
N ALA A 35 23.76 3.62 -9.36
CA ALA A 35 22.90 2.59 -8.78
C ALA A 35 23.68 1.27 -8.59
N PRO A 36 23.61 0.63 -7.41
CA PRO A 36 24.16 -0.71 -7.22
C PRO A 36 23.40 -1.74 -8.06
N GLN A 37 23.96 -2.95 -8.16
CA GLN A 37 23.28 -4.05 -8.84
C GLN A 37 21.92 -4.36 -8.20
N VAL A 38 20.87 -4.40 -9.03
CA VAL A 38 19.53 -4.82 -8.60
C VAL A 38 19.55 -6.31 -8.29
N VAL A 39 19.22 -6.67 -7.04
CA VAL A 39 19.20 -8.07 -6.56
C VAL A 39 17.80 -8.70 -6.58
N ALA A 40 16.75 -7.88 -6.53
CA ALA A 40 15.37 -8.34 -6.52
C ALA A 40 14.44 -7.22 -7.04
N ARG A 41 13.31 -7.64 -7.62
CA ARG A 41 12.22 -6.76 -8.08
C ARG A 41 10.93 -7.21 -7.43
N TRP A 42 10.10 -6.25 -7.04
CA TRP A 42 8.82 -6.54 -6.41
C TRP A 42 7.74 -5.59 -6.92
N THR A 43 6.56 -6.14 -7.16
CA THR A 43 5.38 -5.41 -7.63
C THR A 43 4.19 -5.89 -6.81
N GLY A 44 3.41 -4.94 -6.31
CA GLY A 44 2.23 -5.21 -5.49
C GLY A 44 1.04 -4.42 -6.02
N THR A 45 -0.15 -4.97 -5.80
CA THR A 45 -1.41 -4.27 -6.06
C THR A 45 -2.05 -3.87 -4.74
N TYR A 46 -2.48 -2.62 -4.64
CA TYR A 46 -3.16 -2.09 -3.45
C TYR A 46 -4.55 -1.60 -3.82
N ALA A 47 -5.49 -1.74 -2.87
CA ALA A 47 -6.75 -1.04 -2.97
C ALA A 47 -6.48 0.48 -2.86
N SER A 48 -7.11 1.27 -3.73
CA SER A 48 -7.00 2.73 -3.71
C SER A 48 -8.38 3.37 -3.69
N SER A 49 -8.55 4.41 -2.88
CA SER A 49 -9.77 5.22 -2.87
C SER A 49 -9.45 6.67 -2.50
N ALA A 50 -10.44 7.56 -2.60
CA ALA A 50 -10.30 8.94 -2.14
C ALA A 50 -10.19 9.06 -0.61
N SER A 51 -10.57 8.01 0.12
CA SER A 51 -10.49 7.95 1.58
C SER A 51 -9.23 7.22 2.04
N HIS A 52 -8.80 7.49 3.28
CA HIS A 52 -7.62 6.84 3.87
C HIS A 52 -7.80 5.31 4.01
N SER A 53 -8.99 4.89 4.45
CA SER A 53 -9.35 3.50 4.72
C SER A 53 -10.85 3.26 4.55
N LEU A 54 -11.23 2.00 4.36
CA LEU A 54 -12.59 1.48 4.36
C LEU A 54 -12.77 0.56 5.58
N VAL A 55 -13.72 0.90 6.44
CA VAL A 55 -14.15 0.05 7.57
C VAL A 55 -15.66 -0.15 7.47
N GLN A 56 -16.10 -1.41 7.37
CA GLN A 56 -17.52 -1.73 7.17
C GLN A 56 -17.96 -2.98 7.95
N THR A 57 -19.26 -3.04 8.26
CA THR A 57 -19.97 -4.20 8.85
C THR A 57 -20.97 -4.76 7.83
N PRO A 58 -20.53 -5.52 6.81
CA PRO A 58 -21.44 -5.97 5.75
C PRO A 58 -22.47 -7.00 6.22
N ALA A 59 -22.19 -7.71 7.32
CA ALA A 59 -23.08 -8.70 7.93
C ALA A 59 -22.76 -8.84 9.44
N ASP A 60 -23.66 -9.46 10.18
CA ASP A 60 -23.46 -9.79 11.60
C ASP A 60 -22.19 -10.63 11.79
N GLY A 61 -21.31 -10.20 12.70
CA GLY A 61 -20.04 -10.87 12.97
C GLY A 61 -18.95 -10.69 11.91
N VAL A 62 -19.16 -9.87 10.89
CA VAL A 62 -18.17 -9.60 9.82
C VAL A 62 -17.70 -8.15 9.89
N ARG A 63 -16.37 -7.97 9.96
CA ARG A 63 -15.72 -6.66 9.87
C ARG A 63 -14.77 -6.65 8.67
N LEU A 64 -15.04 -5.77 7.70
CA LEU A 64 -14.18 -5.51 6.55
C LEU A 64 -13.30 -4.30 6.87
N VAL A 65 -11.98 -4.47 6.78
CA VAL A 65 -10.99 -3.41 7.00
C VAL A 65 -10.01 -3.41 5.86
N VAL A 66 -9.90 -2.30 5.15
CA VAL A 66 -8.95 -2.12 4.05
C VAL A 66 -8.33 -0.74 4.17
N ILE A 67 -7.01 -0.65 4.21
CA ILE A 67 -6.31 0.63 4.03
C ILE A 67 -6.25 0.90 2.54
N THR A 68 -6.81 2.02 2.11
CA THR A 68 -6.91 2.38 0.69
C THR A 68 -5.96 3.51 0.29
N SER A 69 -4.95 3.73 1.14
CA SER A 69 -3.87 4.69 0.96
C SER A 69 -2.51 4.00 1.05
N GLY A 70 -1.45 4.65 0.57
CA GLY A 70 -0.08 4.12 0.61
C GLY A 70 0.57 4.13 2.01
N THR A 71 -0.19 4.31 3.09
CA THR A 71 0.32 4.52 4.44
C THR A 71 0.16 3.32 5.36
N GLY A 72 -0.32 2.18 4.84
CA GLY A 72 -0.75 1.05 5.67
C GLY A 72 0.29 0.54 6.66
N ALA A 73 1.57 0.48 6.27
CA ALA A 73 2.63 0.05 7.18
C ALA A 73 2.77 0.98 8.41
N SER A 74 2.49 2.26 8.25
CA SER A 74 2.61 3.27 9.31
C SER A 74 1.32 3.44 10.13
N THR A 75 0.16 3.21 9.52
CA THR A 75 -1.15 3.52 10.13
C THR A 75 -1.94 2.29 10.59
N ALA A 76 -1.49 1.07 10.25
CA ALA A 76 -2.23 -0.15 10.54
C ALA A 76 -2.52 -0.38 12.03
N PHE A 77 -1.58 -0.06 12.93
CA PHE A 77 -1.76 -0.31 14.36
C PHE A 77 -2.84 0.59 14.97
N ALA A 78 -2.80 1.89 14.70
CA ALA A 78 -3.82 2.82 15.18
C ALA A 78 -5.21 2.45 14.61
N LEU A 79 -5.29 2.13 13.31
CA LEU A 79 -6.54 1.67 12.72
C LEU A 79 -7.05 0.37 13.36
N ALA A 80 -6.15 -0.56 13.70
CA ALA A 80 -6.52 -1.81 14.35
C ALA A 80 -7.07 -1.56 15.76
N GLU A 81 -6.47 -0.65 16.54
CA GLU A 81 -6.99 -0.25 17.86
C GLU A 81 -8.41 0.30 17.76
N ASP A 82 -8.66 1.23 16.83
CA ASP A 82 -10.00 1.80 16.60
C ASP A 82 -11.02 0.72 16.22
N VAL A 83 -10.66 -0.15 15.27
CA VAL A 83 -11.56 -1.21 14.78
C VAL A 83 -11.84 -2.26 15.85
N ILE A 84 -10.83 -2.69 16.60
CA ILE A 84 -10.99 -3.71 17.64
C ILE A 84 -11.83 -3.18 18.79
N THR A 85 -11.61 -1.92 19.19
CA THR A 85 -12.42 -1.24 20.21
C THR A 85 -13.88 -1.15 19.80
N ASP A 86 -14.16 -0.74 18.54
CA ASP A 86 -15.51 -0.73 17.98
C ASP A 86 -16.15 -2.14 17.96
N LEU A 87 -15.38 -3.16 17.55
CA LEU A 87 -15.90 -4.51 17.36
C LEU A 87 -16.20 -5.25 18.67
N LEU A 88 -15.35 -5.07 19.69
CA LEU A 88 -15.41 -5.84 20.94
C LEU A 88 -15.97 -5.02 22.14
N GLY A 89 -16.02 -3.69 22.00
CA GLY A 89 -16.31 -2.75 23.08
C GLY A 89 -15.18 -2.63 24.11
N ASP A 90 -15.24 -1.61 24.97
CA ASP A 90 -14.37 -1.49 26.15
C ASP A 90 -14.66 -2.64 27.12
N ARG A 91 -13.99 -3.76 26.93
CA ARG A 91 -13.85 -4.82 27.94
C ARG A 91 -12.38 -4.94 28.34
N ALA A 92 -11.88 -3.87 28.96
CA ALA A 92 -10.73 -3.91 29.85
C ALA A 92 -11.22 -3.81 31.30
#